data_AF-A0A4Y2PD53-F1
#
_entry.id   AF-A0A4Y2PD53-F1
#
_cell.length_a   1.000
_cell.length_b   1.000
_cell.length_c   1.000
_cell.angle_alpha   90.00
_cell.angle_beta   90.00
_cell.angle_gamma   90.00
#
_symmetry.space_group_name_H-M   'P 1'
#
loop_
_entity.id
_entity.type
_entity.pdbx_description
1 polymer ?
#
loop_
_entity_poly.entity_id
_entity_poly.type
_entity_poly.pdbx_seq_one_letter_code
_entity_poly.pdbx_strand_id
1 'polypeptide(L)'
;MAFKIVSWNCHGLQTHKEDIKSIINKYQPICLGLQETYLKPHLSAKFKNYVTHRSDFQQGSRASGGVACLTSCQIPSKPILLNTQLQAVALQIQLNSRITNLAREGFPTFLAKSYFCTHPTRPGKDKQDPNNYRPIALTSCLSKLLERMVSARLMHVLERSKWFVPSQSGFRRRRGTIDNLLKLETAIREAFVRKKHLVSIFFDIEKAYDRTWRHGILKDLSDIGLKGNLPLFIKNFLKTRIFQIRIGNILSDNFHQQEGVRQGNVLSVLLFIIKINGIVSKLPAYVNGTLFVDDIKIHCAGDDMGFIQRQLQTAVNDMGIKKWFYFLATKNSLYAFL
;
A
#
# COMPACT_ATOMS: atom_id res chain seq x y z
N MET A 1 -9.91 26.71 -6.74
CA MET A 1 -10.62 26.20 -5.55
C MET A 1 -10.25 24.73 -5.34
N ALA A 2 -9.73 24.34 -4.18
CA ALA A 2 -9.32 22.95 -3.93
C ALA A 2 -10.52 22.08 -3.58
N PHE A 3 -10.71 20.97 -4.30
CA PHE A 3 -11.76 20.00 -4.02
C PHE A 3 -11.44 19.25 -2.73
N LYS A 4 -12.31 19.37 -1.72
CA LYS A 4 -12.15 18.69 -0.43
C LYS A 4 -13.25 17.64 -0.29
N ILE A 5 -12.86 16.37 -0.31
CA ILE A 5 -13.73 15.25 0.03
C ILE A 5 -13.19 14.66 1.32
N VAL A 6 -14.07 14.48 2.29
CA VAL A 6 -13.72 13.89 3.58
C VAL A 6 -14.42 12.53 3.67
N SER A 7 -13.70 11.52 4.15
CA SER A 7 -14.28 10.21 4.46
C SER A 7 -13.95 9.90 5.91
N TRP A 8 -14.95 9.54 6.70
CA TRP A 8 -14.77 9.25 8.12
C TRP A 8 -15.62 8.05 8.53
N ASN A 9 -14.99 7.08 9.18
CA ASN A 9 -15.68 6.06 9.94
C ASN A 9 -16.01 6.62 11.33
N CYS A 10 -17.28 6.96 11.56
CA CYS A 10 -17.72 7.68 12.75
C CYS A 10 -18.08 6.78 13.94
N HIS A 11 -18.25 5.47 13.77
CA HIS A 11 -18.66 4.55 14.85
C HIS A 11 -19.84 5.09 15.69
N GLY A 12 -20.82 5.74 15.04
CA GLY A 12 -21.96 6.39 15.69
C GLY A 12 -22.06 7.89 15.36
N LEU A 13 -22.97 8.23 14.46
CA LEU A 13 -23.14 9.60 13.97
C LEU A 13 -23.64 10.57 15.05
N GLN A 14 -24.53 10.13 15.93
CA GLN A 14 -25.13 11.02 16.94
C GLN A 14 -24.10 11.46 17.97
N THR A 15 -23.22 10.55 18.40
CA THR A 15 -22.14 10.82 19.35
C THR A 15 -21.17 11.87 18.80
N HIS A 16 -20.90 11.84 17.49
CA HIS A 16 -19.91 12.69 16.82
C HIS A 16 -20.52 13.83 15.99
N LYS A 17 -21.77 14.21 16.26
CA LYS A 17 -22.48 15.21 15.45
C LYS A 17 -21.82 16.59 15.49
N GLU A 18 -21.32 17.01 16.65
CA GLU A 18 -20.61 18.29 16.81
C GLU A 18 -19.24 18.27 16.13
N ASP A 19 -18.52 17.15 16.16
CA ASP A 19 -17.26 16.99 15.44
C ASP A 19 -17.47 17.14 13.92
N ILE A 20 -18.55 16.55 13.40
CA ILE A 20 -18.91 16.66 11.98
C ILE A 20 -19.25 18.11 11.62
N LYS A 21 -19.97 18.84 12.47
CA LYS A 21 -20.22 20.28 12.27
C LYS A 21 -18.90 21.07 12.26
N SER A 22 -17.99 20.77 13.17
CA SER A 22 -16.66 21.40 13.22
C SER A 22 -15.86 21.14 11.93
N ILE A 23 -15.89 19.90 11.42
CA ILE A 23 -15.27 19.52 10.14
C ILE A 23 -15.91 20.28 8.98
N ILE A 24 -17.25 20.36 8.93
CA ILE A 24 -17.97 21.10 7.90
C ILE A 24 -17.56 22.58 7.93
N ASN A 25 -17.56 23.20 9.11
CA ASN A 25 -17.23 24.61 9.27
C ASN A 25 -15.77 24.91 8.87
N LYS A 26 -14.83 24.08 9.31
CA LYS A 26 -13.39 24.27 9.10
C LYS A 26 -12.96 23.98 7.66
N TYR A 27 -13.46 22.89 7.08
CA TYR A 27 -12.97 22.39 5.80
C TYR A 27 -13.87 22.74 4.63
N GLN A 28 -15.17 23.00 4.85
CA GLN A 28 -16.19 23.20 3.81
C GLN A 28 -16.09 22.13 2.70
N PRO A 29 -16.19 20.83 3.05
CA PRO A 29 -16.05 19.76 2.07
C PRO A 29 -17.18 19.76 1.04
N ILE A 30 -16.87 19.40 -0.19
CA ILE A 30 -17.87 19.22 -1.25
C ILE A 30 -18.74 17.99 -0.96
N CYS A 31 -18.08 16.96 -0.40
CA CYS A 31 -18.69 15.68 -0.08
C CYS A 31 -18.06 15.13 1.20
N LEU A 32 -18.89 14.63 2.12
CA LEU A 32 -18.47 13.93 3.33
C LEU A 32 -19.08 12.52 3.32
N GLY A 33 -18.24 11.49 3.12
CA GLY A 33 -18.63 10.09 3.23
C GLY A 33 -18.46 9.60 4.66
N LEU A 34 -19.53 9.04 5.24
CA LEU A 34 -19.59 8.58 6.61
C LEU A 34 -19.90 7.08 6.64
N GLN A 35 -19.12 6.34 7.43
CA GLN A 35 -19.26 4.90 7.61
C GLN A 35 -19.52 4.58 9.09
N GLU A 36 -20.22 3.48 9.32
CA GLU A 36 -20.67 3.05 10.66
C GLU A 36 -21.46 4.16 11.36
N THR A 37 -22.51 4.62 10.69
CA THR A 37 -23.33 5.72 11.20
C THR A 37 -24.18 5.33 12.41
N TYR A 38 -24.51 4.04 12.56
CA TYR A 38 -25.39 3.48 13.59
C TYR A 38 -26.69 4.28 13.79
N LEU A 39 -27.24 4.79 12.69
CA LEU A 39 -28.49 5.52 12.69
C LEU A 39 -29.68 4.56 12.62
N LYS A 40 -30.73 4.91 13.36
CA LYS A 40 -32.06 4.30 13.21
C LYS A 40 -32.86 5.08 12.16
N PRO A 41 -33.78 4.45 11.40
CA PRO A 41 -34.56 5.09 10.34
C PRO A 41 -35.28 6.38 10.79
N HIS A 42 -35.78 6.41 12.04
CA HIS A 42 -36.51 7.55 12.59
C HIS A 42 -35.63 8.73 13.06
N LEU A 43 -34.30 8.55 13.17
CA LEU A 43 -33.41 9.63 13.63
C LEU A 43 -33.06 10.57 12.49
N SER A 44 -33.18 11.88 12.72
CA SER A 44 -32.82 12.91 11.73
C SER A 44 -31.32 13.19 11.73
N ALA A 45 -30.72 13.18 10.54
CA ALA A 45 -29.30 13.50 10.31
C ALA A 45 -29.17 14.69 9.33
N LYS A 46 -29.68 15.85 9.75
CA LYS A 46 -29.62 17.10 8.96
C LYS A 46 -28.42 17.95 9.38
N PHE A 47 -27.72 18.49 8.38
CA PHE A 47 -26.62 19.44 8.54
C PHE A 47 -26.88 20.66 7.66
N LYS A 48 -26.58 21.86 8.16
CA LYS A 48 -26.85 23.11 7.44
C LYS A 48 -26.03 23.16 6.14
N ASN A 49 -26.67 23.49 5.02
CA ASN A 49 -26.07 23.58 3.68
C ASN A 49 -25.56 22.26 3.08
N TYR A 50 -25.98 21.11 3.63
CA TYR A 50 -25.66 19.79 3.10
C TYR A 50 -26.92 18.95 2.92
N VAL A 51 -26.95 18.18 1.84
CA VAL A 51 -27.96 17.14 1.58
C VAL A 51 -27.41 15.81 2.06
N THR A 52 -28.16 15.13 2.93
CA THR A 52 -27.77 13.81 3.47
C THR A 52 -28.44 12.69 2.67
N HIS A 53 -27.64 11.83 2.07
CA HIS A 53 -28.09 10.56 1.49
C HIS A 53 -27.56 9.42 2.35
N ARG A 54 -28.40 8.47 2.77
CA ARG A 54 -27.97 7.41 3.67
C ARG A 54 -28.62 6.07 3.37
N SER A 55 -27.94 5.00 3.78
CA SER A 55 -28.43 3.63 3.82
C SER A 55 -28.22 3.12 5.23
N ASP A 56 -29.31 2.93 5.97
CA ASP A 56 -29.27 2.47 7.35
C ASP A 56 -29.26 0.94 7.41
N PHE A 57 -28.74 0.38 8.49
CA PHE A 57 -28.81 -1.06 8.75
C PHE A 57 -29.10 -1.35 10.21
N GLN A 58 -30.02 -2.28 10.44
CA GLN A 58 -30.45 -2.69 11.78
C GLN A 58 -30.48 -4.21 11.86
N GLN A 59 -30.02 -4.72 13.00
CA GLN A 59 -30.14 -6.14 13.34
C GLN A 59 -30.92 -6.21 14.66
N GLY A 60 -32.19 -6.59 14.57
CA GLY A 60 -33.13 -6.48 15.68
C GLY A 60 -33.42 -5.03 16.07
N SER A 61 -33.39 -4.71 17.37
CA SER A 61 -33.65 -3.36 17.90
C SER A 61 -32.42 -2.43 17.92
N ARG A 62 -31.24 -2.94 17.54
CA ARG A 62 -29.96 -2.22 17.54
C ARG A 62 -29.56 -1.86 16.11
N ALA A 63 -29.07 -0.63 15.93
CA ALA A 63 -28.40 -0.24 14.69
C ALA A 63 -27.02 -0.88 14.66
N SER A 64 -26.71 -1.62 13.59
CA SER A 64 -25.49 -2.45 13.47
C SER A 64 -24.75 -2.18 12.15
N GLY A 65 -24.75 -0.92 11.72
CA GLY A 65 -23.96 -0.44 10.59
C GLY A 65 -24.48 0.90 10.08
N GLY A 66 -24.46 1.05 8.77
CA GLY A 66 -25.02 2.18 8.04
C GLY A 66 -23.95 3.10 7.46
N VAL A 67 -24.29 3.66 6.30
CA VAL A 67 -23.44 4.59 5.57
C VAL A 67 -24.24 5.84 5.22
N ALA A 68 -23.60 7.00 5.29
CA ALA A 68 -24.20 8.25 4.86
C ALA A 68 -23.22 9.04 3.99
N CYS A 69 -23.74 9.85 3.09
CA CYS A 69 -22.99 10.72 2.22
C CYS A 69 -23.65 12.09 2.23
N LEU A 70 -22.90 13.11 2.65
CA LEU A 70 -23.37 14.49 2.72
C LEU A 70 -22.77 15.28 1.58
N THR A 71 -23.60 15.92 0.76
CA THR A 71 -23.14 16.78 -0.35
C THR A 71 -23.49 18.23 -0.10
N SER A 72 -22.56 19.13 -0.40
CA SER A 72 -22.82 20.58 -0.29
C SER A 72 -23.91 21.00 -1.27
N CYS A 73 -24.89 21.78 -0.80
CA CYS A 73 -25.96 22.33 -1.65
C CYS A 73 -25.43 23.28 -2.75
N GLN A 74 -24.18 23.71 -2.65
CA GLN A 74 -23.54 24.59 -3.63
C GLN A 74 -23.12 23.85 -4.92
N ILE A 75 -23.15 22.52 -4.94
CA ILE A 75 -22.67 21.71 -6.05
C ILE A 75 -23.79 20.78 -6.53
N PRO A 76 -24.08 20.75 -7.85
CA PRO A 76 -25.06 19.82 -8.40
C PRO A 76 -24.65 18.37 -8.10
N SER A 77 -25.52 17.64 -7.40
CA SER A 77 -25.34 16.22 -7.13
C SER A 77 -26.66 15.46 -7.33
N LYS A 78 -26.56 14.22 -7.83
CA LYS A 78 -27.69 13.34 -8.10
C LYS A 78 -27.44 11.97 -7.48
N PRO A 79 -28.39 11.40 -6.72
CA PRO A 79 -28.24 10.05 -6.21
C PRO A 79 -28.30 9.01 -7.35
N ILE A 80 -27.44 8.00 -7.25
CA ILE A 80 -27.43 6.84 -8.13
C ILE A 80 -28.05 5.69 -7.34
N LEU A 81 -29.16 5.16 -7.85
CA LEU A 81 -29.80 3.99 -7.27
C LEU A 81 -28.91 2.76 -7.53
N LEU A 82 -28.52 2.07 -6.47
CA LEU A 82 -27.75 0.83 -6.54
C LEU A 82 -28.67 -0.34 -6.25
N ASN A 83 -28.73 -1.31 -7.17
CA ASN A 83 -29.38 -2.59 -6.88
C ASN A 83 -28.35 -3.54 -6.24
N THR A 84 -28.22 -3.47 -4.93
CA THR A 84 -27.25 -4.26 -4.16
C THR A 84 -27.76 -4.59 -2.77
N GLN A 85 -27.36 -5.76 -2.25
CA GLN A 85 -27.60 -6.15 -0.86
C GLN A 85 -26.60 -5.49 0.12
N LEU A 86 -25.60 -4.76 -0.40
CA LEU A 86 -24.61 -4.05 0.40
C LEU A 86 -25.13 -2.69 0.89
N GLN A 87 -24.70 -2.29 2.09
CA GLN A 87 -24.94 -0.95 2.63
C GLN A 87 -24.11 0.08 1.83
N ALA A 88 -24.71 0.69 0.81
CA ALA A 88 -24.02 1.59 -0.10
C ALA A 88 -24.89 2.77 -0.50
N VAL A 89 -24.26 3.94 -0.59
CA VAL A 89 -24.84 5.17 -1.15
C VAL A 89 -23.93 5.64 -2.26
N ALA A 90 -24.46 5.75 -3.47
CA ALA A 90 -23.74 6.32 -4.61
C ALA A 90 -24.34 7.66 -5.01
N LEU A 91 -23.48 8.64 -5.23
CA LEU A 91 -23.85 9.98 -5.68
C LEU A 91 -23.01 10.34 -6.90
N GLN A 92 -23.67 10.85 -7.94
CA GLN A 92 -23.03 11.56 -9.03
C GLN A 92 -22.85 13.02 -8.59
N ILE A 93 -21.62 13.53 -8.57
CA ILE A 93 -21.32 14.92 -8.23
C ILE A 93 -20.70 15.56 -9.47
N GLN A 94 -21.31 16.66 -9.94
CA GLN A 94 -20.78 17.39 -11.09
C GLN A 94 -19.71 18.36 -10.61
N LEU A 95 -18.47 18.08 -10.98
CA LEU A 95 -17.34 18.96 -10.68
C LEU A 95 -17.06 19.85 -11.89
N ASN A 96 -16.77 21.13 -11.66
CA ASN A 96 -16.35 22.06 -12.71
C ASN A 96 -14.94 21.75 -13.27
N SER A 97 -14.27 20.70 -12.76
CA SER A 97 -13.00 20.19 -13.30
C SER A 97 -13.15 18.75 -13.79
N ARG A 98 -12.65 18.46 -15.00
CA ARG A 98 -12.63 17.10 -15.56
C ARG A 98 -11.54 16.26 -14.89
N ILE A 99 -11.95 15.29 -14.06
CA ILE A 99 -11.04 14.28 -13.47
C ILE A 99 -10.30 13.47 -14.56
N THR A 100 -10.92 13.29 -15.74
CA THR A 100 -10.35 12.49 -16.83
C THR A 100 -9.05 13.06 -17.40
N ASN A 101 -8.79 14.36 -17.27
CA ASN A 101 -7.53 14.97 -17.71
C ASN A 101 -6.34 14.63 -16.79
N LEU A 102 -6.58 14.15 -15.56
CA LEU A 102 -5.52 13.76 -14.62
C LEU A 102 -4.65 12.60 -15.13
N ALA A 103 -5.20 11.73 -15.98
CA ALA A 103 -4.43 10.67 -16.62
C ALA A 103 -3.63 11.17 -17.85
N ARG A 104 -3.98 12.33 -18.42
CA ARG A 104 -3.25 12.94 -19.55
C ARG A 104 -2.14 13.88 -19.09
N GLU A 105 -2.35 14.61 -17.99
CA GLU A 105 -1.41 15.62 -17.48
C GLU A 105 -0.52 15.10 -16.32
N GLY A 106 -0.78 13.89 -15.83
CA GLY A 106 -0.01 13.24 -14.75
C GLY A 106 -0.58 13.46 -13.35
N PHE A 107 0.10 12.92 -12.33
CA PHE A 107 -0.43 12.97 -10.96
C PHE A 107 -0.60 14.42 -10.47
N PRO A 108 -1.81 14.85 -10.07
CA PRO A 108 -2.04 16.24 -9.69
C PRO A 108 -1.40 16.60 -8.35
N THR A 109 -0.73 17.75 -8.32
CA THR A 109 0.02 18.26 -7.15
C THR A 109 -0.86 18.48 -5.91
N PHE A 110 -2.13 18.85 -6.08
CA PHE A 110 -3.05 19.01 -4.95
C PHE A 110 -3.39 17.70 -4.23
N LEU A 111 -3.28 16.54 -4.91
CA LEU A 111 -3.41 15.21 -4.29
C LEU A 111 -2.09 14.71 -3.68
N ALA A 112 -1.00 15.48 -3.83
CA ALA A 112 0.33 15.03 -3.41
C ALA A 112 0.57 15.19 -1.90
N LYS A 113 -0.17 16.07 -1.23
CA LYS A 113 -0.03 16.29 0.22
C LYS A 113 -0.45 15.04 0.99
N SER A 114 0.39 14.61 1.93
CA SER A 114 0.11 13.49 2.83
C SER A 114 0.44 13.85 4.27
N TYR A 115 -0.33 13.27 5.19
CA TYR A 115 -0.06 13.34 6.62
C TYR A 115 0.56 12.02 7.06
N PHE A 116 1.67 12.05 7.79
CA PHE A 116 2.20 10.85 8.42
C PHE A 116 1.63 10.72 9.83
N CYS A 117 0.99 9.59 10.08
CA CYS A 117 0.67 9.15 11.44
C CYS A 117 1.71 8.13 11.86
N THR A 118 2.26 8.30 13.07
CA THR A 118 3.21 7.37 13.66
C THR A 118 2.44 6.29 14.42
N HIS A 119 2.67 5.03 14.05
CA HIS A 119 2.14 3.89 14.82
C HIS A 119 3.31 3.18 15.53
N PRO A 120 3.20 2.85 16.83
CA PRO A 120 4.23 2.08 17.52
C PRO A 120 4.44 0.74 16.83
N THR A 121 5.69 0.38 16.56
CA THR A 121 6.02 -0.82 15.79
C THR A 121 5.79 -2.10 16.60
N ARG A 122 5.96 -2.06 17.93
CA ARG A 122 5.72 -3.18 18.86
C ARG A 122 5.38 -2.68 20.28
N PRO A 123 4.58 -3.42 21.06
CA PRO A 123 4.40 -3.15 22.49
C PRO A 123 5.72 -3.34 23.24
N GLY A 124 5.99 -2.48 24.24
CA GLY A 124 7.16 -2.58 25.13
C GLY A 124 8.46 -1.92 24.65
N LYS A 125 8.47 -1.29 23.47
CA LYS A 125 9.62 -0.48 23.01
C LYS A 125 9.57 0.95 23.55
N ASP A 126 10.75 1.58 23.66
CA ASP A 126 10.85 2.98 24.06
C ASP A 126 10.05 3.88 23.11
N LYS A 127 9.11 4.63 23.71
CA LYS A 127 8.22 5.56 23.01
C LYS A 127 8.92 6.86 22.63
N GLN A 128 10.10 7.13 23.18
CA GLN A 128 10.89 8.31 22.85
C GLN A 128 11.76 8.13 21.61
N ASP A 129 12.08 6.88 21.23
CA ASP A 129 12.88 6.60 20.04
C ASP A 129 12.03 6.66 18.75
N PRO A 130 12.30 7.61 17.83
CA PRO A 130 11.58 7.74 16.56
C PRO A 130 11.67 6.51 15.66
N ASN A 131 12.73 5.70 15.78
CA ASN A 131 12.89 4.47 14.98
C ASN A 131 11.90 3.37 15.36
N ASN A 132 11.26 3.48 16.51
CA ASN A 132 10.22 2.55 16.95
C ASN A 132 8.84 2.88 16.37
N TYR A 133 8.71 3.93 15.56
CA TYR A 133 7.48 4.28 14.89
C TYR A 133 7.51 3.95 13.40
N ARG A 134 6.40 3.44 12.87
CA ARG A 134 6.17 3.32 11.43
C ARG A 134 5.40 4.54 10.92
N PRO A 135 5.95 5.31 9.98
CA PRO A 135 5.24 6.44 9.39
C PRO A 135 4.24 5.94 8.32
N ILE A 136 2.95 6.09 8.57
CA ILE A 136 1.89 5.73 7.61
C ILE A 136 1.45 6.98 6.85
N ALA A 137 1.61 6.99 5.53
CA ALA A 137 1.17 8.10 4.69
C ALA A 137 -0.35 8.06 4.49
N LEU A 138 -1.05 9.03 5.09
CA LEU A 138 -2.45 9.30 4.82
C LEU A 138 -2.57 10.24 3.62
N THR A 139 -2.90 9.68 2.47
CA THR A 139 -3.33 10.42 1.29
C THR A 139 -4.85 10.56 1.23
N SER A 140 -5.33 11.52 0.43
CA SER A 140 -6.77 11.72 0.23
C SER A 140 -7.44 10.50 -0.41
N CYS A 141 -8.74 10.31 -0.15
CA CYS A 141 -9.50 9.19 -0.72
C CYS A 141 -9.48 9.19 -2.25
N LEU A 142 -9.49 10.37 -2.88
CA LEU A 142 -9.34 10.50 -4.33
C LEU A 142 -7.97 10.01 -4.81
N SER A 143 -6.88 10.34 -4.10
CA SER A 143 -5.54 9.81 -4.40
C SER A 143 -5.55 8.29 -4.31
N LYS A 144 -6.08 7.72 -3.23
CA LYS A 144 -6.15 6.27 -3.03
C LYS A 144 -6.96 5.57 -4.13
N LEU A 145 -8.10 6.14 -4.53
CA LEU A 145 -8.92 5.60 -5.61
C LEU A 145 -8.15 5.60 -6.93
N LEU A 146 -7.53 6.72 -7.27
CA LEU A 146 -6.78 6.87 -8.51
C LEU A 146 -5.55 5.94 -8.53
N GLU A 147 -4.82 5.84 -7.42
CA GLU A 147 -3.73 4.88 -7.23
C GLU A 147 -4.19 3.44 -7.41
N ARG A 148 -5.37 3.06 -6.88
CA ARG A 148 -5.94 1.72 -7.06
C ARG A 148 -6.27 1.44 -8.53
N MET A 149 -6.85 2.39 -9.24
CA MET A 149 -7.14 2.25 -10.68
C MET A 149 -5.87 2.06 -11.50
N VAL A 150 -4.84 2.87 -11.23
CA VAL A 150 -3.54 2.77 -11.91
C VAL A 150 -2.85 1.46 -11.58
N SER A 151 -2.84 1.07 -10.29
CA SER A 151 -2.24 -0.19 -9.82
C SER A 151 -2.90 -1.40 -10.47
N ALA A 152 -4.23 -1.43 -10.57
CA ALA A 152 -4.96 -2.51 -11.22
C ALA A 152 -4.59 -2.66 -12.71
N ARG A 153 -4.48 -1.53 -13.43
CA ARG A 153 -4.07 -1.53 -14.85
C ARG A 153 -2.61 -1.95 -15.03
N LEU A 154 -1.71 -1.44 -14.21
CA LEU A 154 -0.29 -1.79 -14.26
C LEU A 154 -0.08 -3.27 -13.95
N MET A 155 -0.72 -3.80 -12.91
CA MET A 155 -0.67 -5.23 -12.56
C MET A 155 -1.17 -6.10 -13.72
N HIS A 156 -2.26 -5.71 -14.37
CA HIS A 156 -2.77 -6.45 -15.53
C HIS A 156 -1.75 -6.52 -16.68
N VAL A 157 -1.06 -5.41 -16.98
CA VAL A 157 -0.01 -5.37 -18.00
C VAL A 157 1.15 -6.29 -17.63
N LEU A 158 1.64 -6.21 -16.39
CA LEU A 158 2.79 -6.99 -15.91
C LEU A 158 2.54 -8.50 -15.90
N GLU A 159 1.34 -8.93 -15.48
CA GLU A 159 0.96 -10.34 -15.50
C GLU A 159 0.75 -10.84 -16.94
N ARG A 160 0.13 -10.02 -17.81
CA ARG A 160 -0.07 -10.38 -19.23
C ARG A 160 1.26 -10.53 -19.97
N SER A 161 2.24 -9.69 -19.68
CA SER A 161 3.58 -9.78 -20.25
C SER A 161 4.48 -10.83 -19.58
N LYS A 162 3.97 -11.59 -18.59
CA LYS A 162 4.72 -12.57 -17.79
C LYS A 162 6.03 -12.01 -17.20
N TRP A 163 6.01 -10.73 -16.81
CA TRP A 163 7.21 -10.05 -16.37
C TRP A 163 7.65 -10.45 -14.94
N PHE A 164 6.70 -10.80 -14.07
CA PHE A 164 7.02 -11.27 -12.72
C PHE A 164 7.72 -12.63 -12.74
N VAL A 165 8.78 -12.75 -11.95
CA VAL A 165 9.47 -14.05 -11.80
C VAL A 165 8.53 -15.05 -11.10
N PRO A 166 8.58 -16.35 -11.46
CA PRO A 166 7.75 -17.38 -10.80
C PRO A 166 7.99 -17.51 -9.29
N SER A 167 9.14 -17.03 -8.82
CA SER A 167 9.55 -17.02 -7.42
C SER A 167 8.94 -15.89 -6.58
N GLN A 168 8.33 -14.88 -7.22
CA GLN A 168 7.65 -13.78 -6.53
C GLN A 168 6.18 -14.16 -6.29
N SER A 169 5.79 -14.23 -5.02
CA SER A 169 4.43 -14.58 -4.59
C SER A 169 3.68 -13.40 -3.93
N GLY A 170 4.38 -12.33 -3.55
CA GLY A 170 3.80 -11.19 -2.83
C GLY A 170 2.84 -10.35 -3.67
N PHE A 171 1.65 -10.04 -3.12
CA PHE A 171 0.59 -9.22 -3.71
C PHE A 171 0.18 -9.58 -5.16
N ARG A 172 0.41 -10.84 -5.58
CA ARG A 172 -0.03 -11.36 -6.88
C ARG A 172 -1.34 -12.10 -6.76
N ARG A 173 -2.13 -12.11 -7.84
CA ARG A 173 -3.41 -12.81 -7.84
C ARG A 173 -3.18 -14.32 -7.78
N ARG A 174 -3.91 -15.02 -6.91
CA ARG A 174 -3.80 -16.49 -6.70
C ARG A 174 -2.44 -16.95 -6.17
N ARG A 175 -1.68 -16.07 -5.50
CA ARG A 175 -0.46 -16.42 -4.78
C ARG A 175 -0.59 -15.96 -3.33
N GLY A 176 -0.02 -16.72 -2.41
CA GLY A 176 -0.02 -16.43 -0.99
C GLY A 176 1.27 -16.85 -0.31
N THR A 177 1.32 -16.67 1.01
CA THR A 177 2.45 -17.09 1.84
C THR A 177 2.63 -18.61 1.84
N ILE A 178 1.52 -19.35 1.74
CA ILE A 178 1.48 -20.82 1.67
C ILE A 178 2.30 -21.34 0.47
N ASP A 179 2.27 -20.68 -0.69
CA ASP A 179 3.08 -21.08 -1.84
C ASP A 179 4.59 -21.10 -1.52
N ASN A 180 5.06 -20.09 -0.79
CA ASN A 180 6.48 -19.99 -0.43
C ASN A 180 6.88 -21.00 0.64
N LEU A 181 5.95 -21.31 1.56
CA LEU A 181 6.13 -22.35 2.57
C LEU A 181 6.19 -23.73 1.91
N LEU A 182 5.23 -24.06 1.06
CA LEU A 182 5.20 -25.34 0.33
C LEU A 182 6.44 -25.54 -0.54
N LYS A 183 6.92 -24.48 -1.21
CA LYS A 183 8.18 -24.53 -1.97
C LYS A 183 9.38 -24.85 -1.07
N LEU A 184 9.46 -24.27 0.13
CA LEU A 184 10.53 -24.56 1.07
C LEU A 184 10.44 -26.00 1.60
N GLU A 185 9.26 -26.41 2.03
CA GLU A 185 9.02 -27.75 2.56
C GLU A 185 9.34 -28.82 1.52
N THR A 186 8.93 -28.61 0.27
CA THR A 186 9.24 -29.52 -0.84
C THR A 186 10.75 -29.62 -1.05
N ALA A 187 11.47 -28.49 -1.06
CA ALA A 187 12.93 -28.49 -1.19
C ALA A 187 13.63 -29.21 -0.04
N ILE A 188 13.14 -29.05 1.20
CA ILE A 188 13.65 -29.77 2.38
C ILE A 188 13.44 -31.27 2.20
N ARG A 189 12.22 -31.71 1.87
CA ARG A 189 11.89 -33.13 1.66
C ARG A 189 12.72 -33.73 0.52
N GLU A 190 12.88 -33.03 -0.60
CA GLU A 190 13.70 -33.47 -1.73
C GLU A 190 15.18 -33.61 -1.37
N ALA A 191 15.72 -32.70 -0.56
CA ALA A 191 17.10 -32.80 -0.07
C ALA A 191 17.28 -34.04 0.80
N PHE A 192 16.36 -34.27 1.75
CA PHE A 192 16.38 -35.46 2.61
C PHE A 192 16.29 -36.76 1.82
N VAL A 193 15.37 -36.85 0.84
CA VAL A 193 15.24 -38.04 -0.03
C VAL A 193 16.55 -38.31 -0.80
N ARG A 194 17.25 -37.26 -1.21
CA ARG A 194 18.53 -37.36 -1.93
C ARG A 194 19.74 -37.51 -1.00
N LYS A 195 19.54 -37.64 0.32
CA LYS A 195 20.60 -37.68 1.35
C LYS A 195 21.54 -36.46 1.26
N LYS A 196 20.98 -35.29 0.94
CA LYS A 196 21.67 -34.01 0.85
C LYS A 196 21.30 -33.13 2.02
N HIS A 197 22.23 -32.28 2.40
CA HIS A 197 21.95 -31.19 3.33
C HIS A 197 21.33 -30.02 2.58
N LEU A 198 20.41 -29.29 3.23
CA LEU A 198 19.83 -28.07 2.70
C LEU A 198 20.04 -26.93 3.69
N VAL A 199 20.58 -25.82 3.21
CA VAL A 199 20.76 -24.61 4.00
C VAL A 199 19.91 -23.49 3.40
N SER A 200 19.15 -22.80 4.25
CA SER A 200 18.28 -21.68 3.87
C SER A 200 18.65 -20.42 4.65
N ILE A 201 18.70 -19.29 3.94
CA ILE A 201 18.95 -17.96 4.49
C ILE A 201 17.70 -17.11 4.27
N PHE A 202 17.24 -16.46 5.34
CA PHE A 202 16.15 -15.48 5.32
C PHE A 202 16.73 -14.09 5.53
N PHE A 203 16.34 -13.16 4.68
CA PHE A 203 16.79 -11.77 4.74
C PHE A 203 15.64 -10.85 5.12
N ASP A 204 15.93 -9.92 6.04
CA ASP A 204 15.03 -8.82 6.42
C ASP A 204 15.59 -7.47 5.92
N ILE A 205 14.87 -6.82 5.01
CA ILE A 205 15.27 -5.53 4.43
C ILE A 205 14.92 -4.40 5.40
N GLU A 206 15.93 -3.63 5.80
CA GLU A 206 15.70 -2.48 6.66
C GLU A 206 14.99 -1.36 5.90
N LYS A 207 13.84 -0.91 6.42
CA LYS A 207 13.12 0.28 5.91
C LYS A 207 12.94 0.22 4.39
N ALA A 208 12.51 -0.94 3.88
CA ALA A 208 12.50 -1.28 2.46
C ALA A 208 11.80 -0.22 1.59
N TYR A 209 10.61 0.22 1.99
CA TYR A 209 9.85 1.26 1.31
C TYR A 209 10.58 2.61 1.29
N ASP A 210 11.18 3.01 2.42
CA ASP A 210 11.80 4.33 2.58
C ASP A 210 13.12 4.45 1.80
N ARG A 211 13.76 3.32 1.50
CA ARG A 211 15.06 3.24 0.80
C ARG A 211 14.95 2.82 -0.66
N THR A 212 13.74 2.62 -1.19
CA THR A 212 13.56 2.17 -2.56
C THR A 212 14.02 3.24 -3.57
N TRP A 213 14.98 2.88 -4.43
CA TRP A 213 15.55 3.80 -5.42
C TRP A 213 14.55 4.17 -6.52
N ARG A 214 14.12 5.44 -6.53
CA ARG A 214 13.07 5.95 -7.43
C ARG A 214 13.46 5.92 -8.90
N HIS A 215 14.71 6.32 -9.21
CA HIS A 215 15.23 6.27 -10.57
C HIS A 215 15.31 4.84 -11.09
N GLY A 216 15.62 3.89 -10.21
CA GLY A 216 15.59 2.46 -10.50
C GLY A 216 14.21 2.00 -10.95
N ILE A 217 13.15 2.36 -10.22
CA ILE A 217 11.78 2.04 -10.61
C ILE A 217 11.44 2.59 -11.99
N LEU A 218 11.80 3.85 -12.26
CA LEU A 218 11.51 4.48 -13.56
C LEU A 218 12.28 3.81 -14.71
N LYS A 219 13.52 3.39 -14.46
CA LYS A 219 14.30 2.59 -15.41
C LYS A 219 13.63 1.24 -15.67
N ASP A 220 13.27 0.51 -14.60
CA ASP A 220 12.64 -0.80 -14.73
C ASP A 220 11.30 -0.70 -15.51
N LEU A 221 10.51 0.35 -15.29
CA LEU A 221 9.28 0.62 -16.05
C LEU A 221 9.55 0.92 -17.54
N SER A 222 10.66 1.60 -17.84
CA SER A 222 11.10 1.83 -19.22
C SER A 222 11.56 0.53 -19.88
N ASP A 223 12.30 -0.30 -19.15
CA ASP A 223 12.83 -1.60 -19.62
C ASP A 223 11.69 -2.60 -19.88
N ILE A 224 10.57 -2.51 -19.14
CA ILE A 224 9.32 -3.24 -19.43
C ILE A 224 8.69 -2.80 -20.78
N GLY A 225 9.08 -1.64 -21.31
CA GLY A 225 8.53 -1.08 -22.55
C GLY A 225 7.29 -0.21 -22.35
N LEU A 226 6.99 0.22 -21.12
CA LEU A 226 5.88 1.14 -20.86
C LEU A 226 6.18 2.51 -21.44
N LYS A 227 5.29 3.02 -22.30
CA LYS A 227 5.39 4.33 -22.95
C LYS A 227 4.13 5.18 -22.70
N GLY A 228 4.25 6.48 -22.92
CA GLY A 228 3.14 7.44 -22.83
C GLY A 228 2.83 7.89 -21.40
N ASN A 229 1.54 8.04 -21.07
CA ASN A 229 1.13 8.78 -19.87
C ASN A 229 1.31 8.00 -18.57
N LEU A 230 1.32 6.67 -18.60
CA LEU A 230 1.47 5.84 -17.40
C LEU A 230 2.82 6.03 -16.70
N PRO A 231 3.98 5.89 -17.39
CA PRO A 231 5.28 6.16 -16.77
C PRO A 231 5.44 7.63 -16.36
N LEU A 232 4.85 8.58 -17.11
CA LEU A 232 4.84 10.00 -16.72
C LEU A 232 4.05 10.23 -15.43
N PHE A 233 2.89 9.58 -15.30
CA PHE A 233 2.08 9.59 -14.10
C PHE A 233 2.87 9.02 -12.91
N ILE A 234 3.56 7.88 -13.08
CA ILE A 234 4.39 7.28 -12.03
C ILE A 234 5.58 8.17 -11.68
N LYS A 235 6.22 8.80 -12.67
CA LYS A 235 7.29 9.78 -12.44
C LYS A 235 6.79 10.96 -11.59
N ASN A 236 5.64 11.52 -11.91
CA ASN A 236 5.01 12.57 -11.11
C ASN A 236 4.50 12.04 -9.75
N PHE A 237 4.16 10.76 -9.66
CA PHE A 237 3.82 10.11 -8.39
C PHE A 237 5.03 10.06 -7.44
N LEU A 238 6.18 9.65 -7.96
CA LEU A 238 7.43 9.48 -7.23
C LEU A 238 8.23 10.79 -7.01
N LYS A 239 7.91 11.87 -7.73
CA LYS A 239 8.54 13.19 -7.53
C LYS A 239 8.42 13.63 -6.06
N THR A 240 9.44 14.35 -5.58
CA THR A 240 9.55 14.86 -4.22
C THR A 240 8.24 15.46 -3.74
N ARG A 241 7.74 14.97 -2.61
CA ARG A 241 6.50 15.45 -2.00
C ARG A 241 6.77 16.00 -0.61
N ILE A 242 5.98 17.00 -0.27
CA ILE A 242 5.91 17.58 1.05
C ILE A 242 5.01 16.70 1.92
N PHE A 243 5.47 16.41 3.12
CA PHE A 243 4.70 15.74 4.15
C PHE A 243 4.72 16.52 5.46
N GLN A 244 3.71 16.28 6.29
CA GLN A 244 3.66 16.78 7.66
C GLN A 244 3.38 15.60 8.59
N ILE A 245 4.00 15.59 9.76
CA ILE A 245 3.73 14.64 10.82
C ILE A 245 2.55 15.16 11.63
N ARG A 246 1.56 14.30 11.88
CA ARG A 246 0.42 14.62 12.73
C ARG A 246 0.44 13.77 13.98
N ILE A 247 0.54 14.41 15.14
CA ILE A 247 0.40 13.77 16.45
C ILE A 247 -0.82 14.41 17.13
N GLY A 248 -1.91 13.64 17.24
CA GLY A 248 -3.19 14.17 17.70
C GLY A 248 -3.69 15.33 16.84
N ASN A 249 -3.77 16.53 17.43
CA ASN A 249 -4.20 17.77 16.75
C ASN A 249 -3.03 18.67 16.32
N ILE A 250 -1.79 18.29 16.63
CA ILE A 250 -0.60 19.06 16.31
C ILE A 250 -0.05 18.59 14.96
N LEU A 251 0.31 19.56 14.12
CA LEU A 251 0.98 19.35 12.84
C LEU A 251 2.40 19.87 12.93
N SER A 252 3.36 19.12 12.39
CA SER A 252 4.72 19.58 12.22
C SER A 252 4.87 20.53 11.04
N ASP A 253 6.08 21.07 10.91
CA ASP A 253 6.54 21.71 9.68
C ASP A 253 6.49 20.77 8.47
N ASN A 254 6.62 21.39 7.30
CA ASN A 254 6.68 20.71 6.01
C ASN A 254 8.05 20.07 5.82
N PHE A 255 8.08 18.76 5.65
CA PHE A 255 9.29 18.00 5.34
C PHE A 255 9.26 17.48 3.91
N HIS A 256 10.44 17.40 3.30
CA HIS A 256 10.61 16.88 1.94
C HIS A 256 11.16 15.46 1.96
N GLN A 257 10.46 14.53 1.30
CA GLN A 257 10.94 13.16 1.17
C GLN A 257 11.70 12.97 -0.15
N GLN A 258 13.03 12.80 -0.07
CA GLN A 258 13.89 12.67 -1.25
C GLN A 258 13.98 11.25 -1.84
N GLU A 259 13.84 10.20 -1.02
CA GLU A 259 13.93 8.80 -1.48
C GLU A 259 12.77 7.93 -0.97
N GLY A 260 12.63 6.75 -1.59
CA GLY A 260 11.63 5.76 -1.20
C GLY A 260 10.23 6.01 -1.74
N VAL A 261 9.36 5.04 -1.46
CA VAL A 261 7.94 5.01 -1.76
C VAL A 261 7.12 5.08 -0.47
N ARG A 262 5.92 5.66 -0.53
CA ARG A 262 5.08 5.88 0.66
C ARG A 262 4.50 4.58 1.20
N GLN A 263 4.66 4.35 2.50
CA GLN A 263 3.97 3.28 3.22
C GLN A 263 2.47 3.62 3.36
N GLY A 264 1.60 2.66 3.04
CA GLY A 264 0.13 2.83 3.08
C GLY A 264 -0.53 3.18 1.74
N ASN A 265 0.27 3.39 0.68
CA ASN A 265 -0.22 3.65 -0.67
C ASN A 265 -0.23 2.35 -1.50
N VAL A 266 -1.34 2.06 -2.18
CA VAL A 266 -1.51 0.81 -2.95
C VAL A 266 -0.55 0.75 -4.15
N LEU A 267 -0.30 1.89 -4.80
CA LEU A 267 0.63 1.94 -5.92
C LEU A 267 2.09 1.76 -5.48
N SER A 268 2.47 2.30 -4.30
CA SER A 268 3.82 2.14 -3.75
C SER A 268 4.22 0.68 -3.58
N VAL A 269 3.29 -0.16 -3.11
CA VAL A 269 3.52 -1.61 -2.94
C VAL A 269 3.86 -2.25 -4.28
N LEU A 270 3.09 -1.96 -5.33
CA LEU A 270 3.37 -2.51 -6.66
C LEU A 270 4.72 -2.04 -7.22
N LEU A 271 5.05 -0.75 -7.06
CA LEU A 271 6.33 -0.21 -7.51
C LEU A 271 7.53 -0.82 -6.76
N PHE A 272 7.37 -1.10 -5.47
CA PHE A 272 8.38 -1.82 -4.69
C PHE A 272 8.58 -3.24 -5.19
N ILE A 273 7.48 -3.97 -5.46
CA ILE A 273 7.54 -5.33 -6.00
C ILE A 273 8.24 -5.35 -7.36
N ILE A 274 7.95 -4.38 -8.23
CA ILE A 274 8.68 -4.21 -9.50
C ILE A 274 10.17 -4.06 -9.21
N LYS A 275 10.56 -3.22 -8.26
CA LYS A 275 11.98 -3.01 -8.00
C LYS A 275 12.70 -4.27 -7.52
N ILE A 276 12.08 -5.03 -6.61
CA ILE A 276 12.70 -6.20 -5.99
C ILE A 276 12.61 -7.46 -6.87
N ASN A 277 11.68 -7.53 -7.83
CA ASN A 277 11.42 -8.71 -8.67
C ASN A 277 12.70 -9.29 -9.32
N GLY A 278 13.59 -8.42 -9.80
CA GLY A 278 14.82 -8.83 -10.49
C GLY A 278 15.94 -9.33 -9.57
N ILE A 279 15.79 -9.29 -8.24
CA ILE A 279 16.86 -9.70 -7.32
C ILE A 279 17.14 -11.21 -7.39
N VAL A 280 16.09 -12.02 -7.59
CA VAL A 280 16.21 -13.48 -7.72
C VAL A 280 16.81 -13.89 -9.06
N SER A 281 16.66 -13.08 -10.10
CA SER A 281 17.26 -13.34 -11.42
C SER A 281 18.79 -13.23 -11.42
N LYS A 282 19.38 -12.62 -10.40
CA LYS A 282 20.84 -12.52 -10.22
C LYS A 282 21.42 -13.67 -9.43
N LEU A 283 20.57 -14.54 -8.87
CA LEU A 283 21.06 -15.68 -8.12
C LEU A 283 21.73 -16.67 -9.06
N PRO A 284 22.83 -17.31 -8.62
CA PRO A 284 23.40 -18.41 -9.35
C PRO A 284 22.41 -19.56 -9.53
N ALA A 285 22.55 -20.33 -10.61
CA ALA A 285 21.60 -21.40 -10.97
C ALA A 285 21.43 -22.51 -9.91
N TYR A 286 22.42 -22.68 -9.03
CA TYR A 286 22.40 -23.65 -7.93
C TYR A 286 21.75 -23.11 -6.65
N VAL A 287 21.40 -21.82 -6.58
CA VAL A 287 20.70 -21.21 -5.45
C VAL A 287 19.27 -20.84 -5.83
N ASN A 288 18.32 -21.41 -5.09
CA ASN A 288 16.91 -21.16 -5.31
C ASN A 288 16.40 -20.02 -4.42
N GLY A 289 15.86 -18.97 -5.03
CA GLY A 289 15.26 -17.82 -4.34
C GLY A 289 13.73 -17.83 -4.36
N THR A 290 13.12 -17.40 -3.26
CA THR A 290 11.68 -17.06 -3.17
C THR A 290 11.51 -15.68 -2.57
N LEU A 291 10.54 -14.92 -3.07
CA LEU A 291 10.22 -13.57 -2.61
C LEU A 291 8.77 -13.51 -2.12
N PHE A 292 8.58 -12.80 -1.03
CA PHE A 292 7.29 -12.29 -0.61
C PHE A 292 7.44 -10.82 -0.24
N VAL A 293 7.27 -9.94 -1.23
CA VAL A 293 7.40 -8.49 -1.02
C VAL A 293 8.83 -8.16 -0.55
N ASP A 294 9.03 -7.77 0.71
CA ASP A 294 10.29 -7.46 1.35
C ASP A 294 11.00 -8.69 1.94
N ASP A 295 10.27 -9.78 2.19
CA ASP A 295 10.84 -11.03 2.67
C ASP A 295 11.52 -11.80 1.53
N ILE A 296 12.83 -11.96 1.65
CA ILE A 296 13.65 -12.73 0.71
C ILE A 296 14.15 -13.99 1.39
N LYS A 297 14.00 -15.12 0.73
CA LYS A 297 14.58 -16.38 1.17
C LYS A 297 15.36 -17.01 0.04
N ILE A 298 16.58 -17.45 0.31
CA ILE A 298 17.37 -18.27 -0.60
C ILE A 298 17.73 -19.59 0.06
N HIS A 299 17.87 -20.66 -0.73
CA HIS A 299 18.34 -21.94 -0.22
C HIS A 299 19.19 -22.67 -1.26
N CYS A 300 20.08 -23.52 -0.77
CA CYS A 300 20.97 -24.36 -1.56
C CYS A 300 21.02 -25.75 -0.91
N ALA A 301 21.03 -26.80 -1.74
CA ALA A 301 21.18 -28.17 -1.29
C ALA A 301 22.44 -28.80 -1.88
N GLY A 302 23.12 -29.65 -1.11
CA GLY A 302 24.38 -30.28 -1.52
C GLY A 302 24.81 -31.38 -0.57
N ASP A 303 25.81 -32.14 -0.99
CA ASP A 303 26.35 -33.26 -0.24
C ASP A 303 27.42 -32.79 0.78
N ASP A 304 28.18 -31.75 0.42
CA ASP A 304 29.21 -31.14 1.28
C ASP A 304 28.77 -29.77 1.80
N MET A 305 28.82 -29.59 3.12
CA MET A 305 28.52 -28.31 3.77
C MET A 305 29.49 -27.20 3.38
N GLY A 306 30.78 -27.52 3.17
CA GLY A 306 31.77 -26.53 2.75
C GLY A 306 31.49 -25.96 1.35
N PHE A 307 30.95 -26.79 0.45
CA PHE A 307 30.46 -26.37 -0.85
C PHE A 307 29.20 -25.51 -0.74
N ILE A 308 28.20 -25.95 0.03
CA ILE A 308 26.95 -25.19 0.23
C ILE A 308 27.25 -23.79 0.78
N GLN A 309 28.13 -23.69 1.78
CA GLN A 309 28.54 -22.41 2.35
C GLN A 309 29.14 -21.48 1.29
N ARG A 310 30.07 -21.99 0.46
CA ARG A 310 30.67 -21.21 -0.63
C ARG A 310 29.62 -20.74 -1.63
N GLN A 311 28.68 -21.62 -2.01
CA GLN A 311 27.62 -21.25 -2.96
C GLN A 311 26.67 -20.19 -2.43
N LEU A 312 26.26 -20.30 -1.16
CA LEU A 312 25.43 -19.29 -0.53
C LEU A 312 26.18 -17.97 -0.33
N GLN A 313 27.47 -18.01 0.01
CA GLN A 313 28.29 -16.81 0.14
C GLN A 313 28.43 -16.07 -1.20
N THR A 314 28.66 -16.80 -2.30
CA THR A 314 28.68 -16.23 -3.66
C THR A 314 27.33 -15.60 -4.00
N ALA A 315 26.22 -16.29 -3.72
CA ALA A 315 24.89 -15.75 -3.97
C ALA A 315 24.60 -14.47 -3.17
N VAL A 316 25.02 -14.41 -1.90
CA VAL A 316 24.90 -13.20 -1.06
C VAL A 316 25.71 -12.03 -1.64
N ASN A 317 26.91 -12.31 -2.16
CA ASN A 317 27.77 -11.31 -2.79
C ASN A 317 27.17 -10.81 -4.12
N ASP A 318 26.71 -11.73 -4.97
CA ASP A 318 26.22 -11.46 -6.34
C ASP A 318 24.86 -10.78 -6.39
N MET A 319 23.99 -11.01 -5.40
CA MET A 319 22.75 -10.26 -5.29
C MET A 319 23.00 -8.73 -5.22
N GLY A 320 24.26 -8.30 -4.96
CA GLY A 320 24.69 -6.91 -5.13
C GLY A 320 23.89 -5.95 -4.25
N ILE A 321 23.45 -6.46 -3.09
CA ILE A 321 22.37 -5.85 -2.31
C ILE A 321 22.82 -4.50 -1.76
N LYS A 322 24.11 -4.38 -1.42
CA LYS A 322 24.76 -3.12 -0.99
C LYS A 322 24.60 -1.94 -1.96
N LYS A 323 24.28 -2.15 -3.24
CA LYS A 323 24.04 -1.04 -4.20
C LYS A 323 22.63 -0.45 -4.13
N TRP A 324 21.63 -1.19 -3.64
CA TRP A 324 20.22 -0.79 -3.78
C TRP A 324 19.38 -0.90 -2.51
N PHE A 325 19.77 -1.77 -1.55
CA PHE A 325 19.08 -1.96 -0.28
C PHE A 325 20.09 -2.28 0.85
N TYR A 326 19.79 -1.88 2.08
CA TYR A 326 20.58 -2.27 3.25
C TYR A 326 19.78 -3.31 4.05
N PHE A 327 20.41 -4.43 4.41
CA PHE A 327 19.81 -5.43 5.29
C PHE A 327 20.07 -5.13 6.76
N LEU A 328 19.13 -5.56 7.61
CA LEU A 328 19.36 -5.55 9.05
C LEU A 328 20.37 -6.64 9.43
N ALA A 329 21.55 -6.24 9.91
CA ALA A 329 22.57 -7.17 10.40
C ALA A 329 22.08 -8.06 11.55
N THR A 330 21.03 -7.66 12.26
CA THR A 330 20.54 -8.29 13.49
C THR A 330 19.31 -9.18 13.33
N LYS A 331 18.77 -9.35 12.11
CA LYS A 331 17.51 -10.08 11.87
C LYS A 331 17.53 -11.07 10.71
N ASN A 332 18.70 -11.39 10.19
CA ASN A 332 18.83 -12.47 9.21
C ASN A 332 18.93 -13.79 9.96
N SER A 333 18.12 -14.77 9.59
CA SER A 333 18.13 -16.11 10.19
C SER A 333 18.67 -17.12 9.19
N LEU A 334 19.62 -17.94 9.67
CA LEU A 334 20.19 -19.07 8.95
C LEU A 334 19.60 -20.35 9.56
N TYR A 335 19.04 -21.19 8.71
CA TYR A 335 18.57 -22.51 9.10
C TYR A 335 19.29 -23.56 8.26
N ALA A 336 19.96 -24.50 8.94
CA ALA A 336 20.55 -25.68 8.32
C ALA A 336 19.65 -26.88 8.63
N PHE A 337 19.18 -27.54 7.58
CA PHE A 337 18.44 -28.79 7.63
C PHE A 337 19.42 -29.89 7.19
N LEU A 338 19.89 -30.66 8.17
CA LEU A 338 20.94 -31.67 8.03
C LEU A 338 20.36 -33.03 7.69
#